data_AF-A0A2N3FBI7-F1
#
_entry.id   AF-A0A2N3FBI7-F1
#
_cell.length_a   1.000
_cell.length_b   1.000
_cell.length_c   1.000
_cell.angle_alpha   90.00
_cell.angle_beta   90.00
_cell.angle_gamma   90.00
#
_symmetry.space_group_name_H-M   'P 1'
#
loop_
_entity.id
_entity.type
_entity.pdbx_description
1 polymer ?
#
loop_
_entity_poly.entity_id
_entity_poly.type
_entity_poly.pdbx_seq_one_letter_code
_entity_poly.pdbx_strand_id
1 'polypeptide(L)'
;MGARRMRTLLSALGITIGIASMVAVLGLSESSRADLQAQIEKLGTNLLTVQAGSGFGAGDATLPDDVTSAIARIGPIENVAGIVALSDPVLRNSEVNSD
;
A
#
# COMPACT_ATOMS: atom_id res chain seq x y z
N MET A 1 -10.34 -45.21 -40.60
CA MET A 1 -9.87 -43.81 -40.69
C MET A 1 -9.90 -43.02 -39.36
N GLY A 2 -10.55 -43.48 -38.27
CA GLY A 2 -10.69 -42.69 -37.03
C GLY A 2 -9.44 -42.55 -36.16
N ALA A 3 -8.58 -43.56 -36.08
CA ALA A 3 -7.44 -43.57 -35.14
C ALA A 3 -6.38 -42.49 -35.43
N ARG A 4 -6.13 -42.15 -36.71
CA ARG A 4 -5.16 -41.10 -37.07
C ARG A 4 -5.68 -39.71 -36.65
N ARG A 5 -6.97 -39.44 -36.86
CA ARG A 5 -7.64 -38.17 -36.47
C ARG A 5 -7.66 -37.99 -34.95
N MET A 6 -7.95 -39.06 -34.20
CA MET A 6 -7.93 -39.07 -32.73
C MET A 6 -6.56 -38.67 -32.17
N ARG A 7 -5.47 -39.23 -32.74
CA ARG A 7 -4.10 -38.91 -32.33
C ARG A 7 -3.69 -37.47 -32.66
N THR A 8 -4.16 -36.93 -33.78
CA THR A 8 -3.86 -35.53 -34.14
C THR A 8 -4.57 -34.56 -33.20
N LEU A 9 -5.84 -34.84 -32.89
CA LEU A 9 -6.61 -34.05 -31.92
C LEU A 9 -5.96 -34.05 -30.53
N LEU A 10 -5.60 -35.22 -30.01
CA LEU A 10 -4.95 -35.32 -28.69
C LEU A 10 -3.60 -34.59 -28.64
N SER A 11 -2.80 -34.66 -29.71
CA SER A 11 -1.52 -33.96 -29.78
C SER A 11 -1.70 -32.44 -29.83
N ALA A 12 -2.68 -31.96 -30.60
CA ALA A 12 -2.97 -30.53 -30.68
C ALA A 12 -3.49 -30.02 -29.32
N LEU A 13 -4.37 -30.78 -28.67
CA LEU A 13 -4.94 -30.42 -27.38
C LEU A 13 -3.85 -30.26 -26.30
N GLY A 14 -2.88 -31.18 -26.25
CA GLY A 14 -1.79 -31.11 -25.28
C GLY A 14 -0.93 -29.85 -25.43
N ILE A 15 -0.59 -29.48 -26.67
CA ILE A 15 0.20 -28.27 -26.96
C ILE A 15 -0.59 -27.02 -26.56
N THR A 16 -1.88 -26.95 -26.92
CA THR A 16 -2.73 -25.80 -26.60
C THR A 16 -2.87 -25.62 -25.09
N ILE A 17 -3.14 -26.70 -24.34
CA ILE A 17 -3.27 -26.64 -22.88
C ILE A 17 -1.94 -26.25 -22.24
N GLY A 18 -0.81 -26.77 -22.75
CA GLY A 18 0.52 -26.44 -22.23
C GLY A 18 0.88 -24.97 -22.39
N ILE A 19 0.63 -24.38 -23.55
CA ILE A 19 0.91 -22.95 -23.79
C ILE A 19 -0.07 -22.09 -22.99
N ALA A 20 -1.35 -22.46 -22.96
CA ALA A 20 -2.38 -21.72 -22.22
C ALA A 20 -2.08 -21.66 -20.71
N SER A 21 -1.61 -22.76 -20.11
CA SER A 21 -1.26 -22.78 -18.68
C SER A 21 -0.05 -21.90 -18.38
N MET A 22 0.99 -21.95 -19.20
CA MET A 22 2.19 -21.14 -19.01
C MET A 22 1.88 -19.64 -19.13
N VAL A 23 1.10 -19.24 -20.15
CA VAL A 23 0.66 -17.85 -20.32
C VAL A 23 -0.24 -17.39 -19.16
N ALA A 24 -1.17 -18.23 -18.70
CA ALA A 24 -2.03 -17.90 -17.57
C ALA A 24 -1.23 -17.67 -16.27
N VAL A 25 -0.26 -18.52 -15.97
CA VAL A 25 0.60 -18.38 -14.78
C VAL A 25 1.47 -17.13 -14.87
N LEU A 26 2.08 -16.86 -16.02
CA LEU A 26 2.91 -15.67 -16.22
C LEU A 26 2.07 -14.39 -16.17
N GLY A 27 0.94 -14.34 -16.87
CA GLY A 27 0.04 -13.19 -16.90
C GLY A 27 -0.57 -12.89 -15.52
N LEU A 28 -0.99 -13.91 -14.77
CA LEU A 28 -1.46 -13.74 -13.39
C LEU A 28 -0.33 -13.23 -12.49
N SER A 29 0.88 -13.79 -12.62
CA SER A 29 2.02 -13.38 -11.80
C SER A 29 2.47 -11.95 -12.07
N GLU A 30 2.48 -11.52 -13.35
CA GLU A 30 2.79 -10.14 -13.71
C GLU A 30 1.70 -9.17 -13.24
N SER A 31 0.42 -9.52 -13.39
CA SER A 31 -0.70 -8.71 -12.88
C SER A 31 -0.63 -8.54 -11.37
N SER A 32 -0.36 -9.61 -10.62
CA SER A 32 -0.23 -9.55 -9.16
C SER A 32 1.00 -8.77 -8.73
N ARG A 33 2.12 -8.86 -9.45
CA ARG A 33 3.31 -8.04 -9.16
C ARG A 33 3.04 -6.55 -9.38
N ALA A 34 2.36 -6.19 -10.47
CA ALA A 34 2.01 -4.81 -10.77
C ALA A 34 1.05 -4.23 -9.71
N ASP A 35 0.03 -5.00 -9.30
CA ASP A 35 -0.94 -4.56 -8.30
C ASP A 35 -0.32 -4.45 -6.89
N LEU A 36 0.55 -5.39 -6.52
CA LEU A 36 1.31 -5.30 -5.27
C LEU A 36 2.32 -4.14 -5.29
N GLN A 37 3.00 -3.91 -6.42
CA GLN A 37 3.92 -2.79 -6.55
C GLN A 37 3.19 -1.45 -6.45
N ALA A 38 2.01 -1.30 -7.06
CA ALA A 38 1.16 -0.13 -6.92
C ALA A 38 0.66 0.08 -5.47
N GLN A 39 0.37 -1.01 -4.74
CA GLN A 39 0.01 -0.94 -3.32
C GLN A 39 1.20 -0.57 -2.44
N ILE A 40 2.39 -1.10 -2.73
CA ILE A 40 3.62 -0.77 -2.01
C ILE A 40 4.06 0.66 -2.32
N GLU A 41 3.94 1.15 -3.55
CA GLU A 41 4.20 2.55 -3.91
C GLU A 41 3.28 3.50 -3.14
N LYS A 42 2.00 3.14 -2.95
CA LYS A 42 1.08 3.88 -2.08
C LYS A 42 1.50 3.87 -0.60
N LEU A 43 2.31 2.90 -0.17
CA LEU A 43 2.70 2.71 1.23
C LEU A 43 4.17 3.06 1.54
N GLY A 44 5.07 3.18 0.56
CA GLY A 44 6.46 2.77 0.82
C GLY A 44 7.59 3.50 0.13
N THR A 45 7.37 4.41 -0.82
CA THR A 45 8.51 5.10 -1.47
C THR A 45 8.71 6.54 -1.00
N ASN A 46 7.81 7.11 -0.21
CA ASN A 46 7.94 8.48 0.31
C ASN A 46 7.28 8.73 1.68
N LEU A 47 7.20 7.72 2.55
CA LEU A 47 6.70 7.91 3.92
C LEU A 47 7.85 8.26 4.87
N LEU A 48 7.83 9.48 5.41
CA LEU A 48 8.73 9.93 6.46
C LEU A 48 7.95 10.07 7.76
N THR A 49 8.37 9.33 8.79
CA THR A 49 7.78 9.39 10.13
C THR A 49 8.65 10.27 11.03
N VAL A 50 8.05 11.32 11.60
CA VAL A 50 8.70 12.22 12.57
C VAL A 50 8.08 11.98 13.94
N GLN A 51 8.93 11.78 14.95
CA GLN A 51 8.51 11.60 16.34
C GLN A 51 9.29 12.54 17.25
N ALA A 52 8.70 12.92 18.37
CA ALA A 52 9.40 13.66 19.40
C ALA A 52 10.49 12.76 19.99
N GLY A 53 11.73 13.26 20.03
CA GLY A 53 12.85 12.48 20.53
C GLY A 53 12.70 12.19 22.02
N SER A 54 12.71 10.92 22.40
CA SER A 54 12.78 10.49 23.81
C SER A 54 14.15 9.88 24.10
N GLY A 55 14.88 10.43 25.08
CA GLY A 55 16.24 9.96 25.40
C GLY A 55 16.81 10.62 26.66
N PHE A 56 17.79 9.97 27.29
CA PHE A 56 18.47 10.51 28.47
C PHE A 56 19.18 11.83 28.13
N GLY A 57 18.70 12.94 28.68
CA GLY A 57 19.19 14.30 28.43
C GLY A 57 18.42 15.08 27.37
N ALA A 58 17.54 14.41 26.61
CA ALA A 58 16.48 15.11 25.88
C ALA A 58 15.38 15.40 26.91
N GLY A 59 15.07 16.67 27.16
CA GLY A 59 13.95 17.05 28.05
C GLY A 59 12.59 16.59 27.51
N ASP A 60 11.52 17.24 27.93
CA ASP A 60 10.18 17.02 27.38
C ASP A 60 10.08 17.53 25.94
N ALA A 61 10.66 16.78 24.99
CA ALA A 61 10.55 17.06 23.57
C ALA A 61 9.09 16.88 23.16
N THR A 62 8.43 18.00 22.92
CA THR A 62 7.04 18.04 22.44
C THR A 62 7.08 18.62 21.04
N LEU A 63 6.36 18.01 20.10
CA LEU A 63 6.19 18.61 18.78
C LEU A 63 5.24 19.81 18.92
N PRO A 64 5.57 20.96 18.30
CA PRO A 64 4.64 22.08 18.22
C PRO A 64 3.31 21.68 17.56
N ASP A 65 2.21 22.27 18.00
CA ASP A 65 0.86 21.97 17.46
C ASP A 65 0.73 22.31 15.97
N ASP A 66 1.56 23.22 15.46
CA ASP A 66 1.57 23.66 14.07
C ASP A 66 2.49 22.82 13.17
N VAL A 67 3.17 21.79 13.70
CA VAL A 67 4.20 21.04 12.96
C VAL A 67 3.66 20.39 11.68
N THR A 68 2.41 19.91 11.69
CA THR A 68 1.75 19.34 10.51
C THR A 68 1.60 20.39 9.41
N SER A 69 1.22 21.61 9.79
CA SER A 69 1.08 22.73 8.87
C SER A 69 2.42 23.28 8.38
N ALA A 70 3.46 23.19 9.19
CA ALA A 70 4.83 23.56 8.82
C ALA A 70 5.40 22.57 7.81
N ILE A 71 5.23 21.27 8.04
CA ILE A 71 5.68 20.19 7.14
C ILE A 71 4.91 20.25 5.81
N ALA A 72 3.61 20.51 5.82
CA ALA A 72 2.79 20.59 4.61
C ALA A 72 3.23 21.71 3.63
N ARG A 73 4.06 22.67 4.07
CA ARG A 73 4.60 23.73 3.20
C ARG A 73 5.85 23.33 2.43
N ILE A 74 6.44 22.18 2.73
CA ILE A 74 7.63 21.68 2.06
C ILE A 74 7.19 21.13 0.69
N GLY A 75 7.62 21.77 -0.40
CA GLY A 75 7.06 21.57 -1.75
C GLY A 75 6.90 20.11 -2.23
N PRO A 76 7.85 19.20 -1.98
CA PRO A 76 7.73 17.78 -2.35
C PRO A 76 6.74 16.94 -1.52
N ILE A 77 6.11 17.50 -0.49
CA ILE A 77 5.24 16.76 0.41
C ILE A 77 3.80 16.85 -0.08
N GLU A 78 3.22 15.70 -0.44
CA GLU A 78 1.85 15.61 -0.97
C GLU A 78 0.80 15.50 0.15
N ASN A 79 1.14 14.79 1.23
CA ASN A 79 0.21 14.52 2.33
C ASN A 79 0.95 14.52 3.67
N VAL A 80 0.30 15.05 4.71
CA VAL A 80 0.80 15.05 6.09
C VAL A 80 -0.33 14.61 7.02
N ALA A 81 -0.04 13.68 7.92
CA ALA A 81 -0.94 13.26 9.00
C ALA A 81 -0.23 13.42 10.34
N GLY A 82 -0.94 13.93 11.34
CA GLY A 82 -0.47 14.06 12.72
C GLY A 82 -1.29 13.17 13.66
N ILE A 83 -0.63 12.56 14.63
CA ILE A 83 -1.28 11.79 15.70
C ILE A 83 -0.74 12.32 17.02
N VAL A 84 -1.63 12.63 17.97
CA VAL A 84 -1.29 13.05 19.32
C VAL A 84 -1.89 12.07 20.33
N ALA A 85 -1.10 11.65 21.31
CA ALA A 85 -1.60 10.87 22.43
C ALA A 85 -2.18 11.84 23.48
N LEU A 86 -3.49 11.79 23.68
CA LEU A 86 -4.16 12.53 24.74
C LEU A 86 -4.16 11.67 26.00
N SER A 87 -3.72 12.21 27.13
CA SER A 87 -3.75 11.52 28.42
C SER A 87 -5.16 11.48 29.02
N ASP A 88 -6.04 12.38 28.60
CA ASP A 88 -7.41 12.49 29.08
C ASP A 88 -8.39 11.68 28.21
N PRO A 89 -9.42 11.05 28.82
CA PRO A 89 -10.45 10.36 28.08
C PRO A 89 -11.20 11.35 27.17
N VAL A 90 -11.19 11.09 25.86
CA VAL A 90 -11.94 11.87 24.87
C VAL A 90 -13.43 11.62 25.06
N LEU A 91 -14.10 12.55 25.76
CA LEU A 91 -15.55 12.53 25.92
C LEU A 91 -16.19 13.04 24.62
N ARG A 92 -16.91 12.16 23.90
CA ARG A 92 -17.71 12.58 22.75
C ARG A 92 -18.94 13.34 23.23
N ASN A 93 -18.96 14.65 23.04
CA ASN A 93 -20.12 15.50 23.32
C ASN A 93 -20.76 15.99 22.01
N SER A 94 -22.08 15.92 21.90
CA SER A 94 -22.83 16.34 20.70
C SER A 94 -22.83 17.86 20.45
N GLU A 95 -22.41 18.66 21.44
CA GLU A 95 -22.43 20.12 21.39
C GLU A 95 -21.17 20.76 20.78
N VAL A 96 -20.16 19.96 20.41
CA VAL A 96 -18.85 20.47 19.95
C VAL A 96 -18.69 20.38 18.41
N ASN A 97 -19.69 19.84 17.70
CA ASN A 97 -19.70 19.76 16.24
C ASN A 97 -20.78 20.68 15.67
N SER A 98 -20.52 21.98 15.71
CA SER A 98 -21.35 23.03 15.11
C SER A 98 -20.46 24.20 14.69
N ASP A 99 -19.60 23.98 13.70
CA ASP A 99 -19.03 25.02 12.84
C ASP A 99 -18.76 24.43 11.45
#